data_AF-A0A849WNG5-F1
#
_entry.id   AF-A0A849WNG5-F1
#
_cell.length_a   1.000
_cell.length_b   1.000
_cell.length_c   1.000
_cell.angle_alpha   90.00
_cell.angle_beta   90.00
_cell.angle_gamma   90.00
#
_symmetry.space_group_name_H-M   'P 1'
#
loop_
_entity.id
_entity.type
_entity.pdbx_description
1 polymer ?
#
loop_
_entity_poly.entity_id
_entity_poly.type
_entity_poly.pdbx_seq_one_letter_code
_entity_poly.pdbx_strand_id
1 'polypeptide(L)'
;MKLRDVLLKSEELDENDVVFAMKPWSLETEAKVVSFAPGDFVPRFLQDDLFEYFLEAPLIADIRSQITDEGGDPEEVLRILLYYAENDAFLQR
;
A
#
# COMPACT_ATOMS: atom_id res chain seq x y z
N MET A 1 -10.75 -3.42 -6.75
CA MET A 1 -10.51 -2.03 -7.22
C MET A 1 -9.06 -1.93 -7.65
N LYS A 2 -8.67 -0.98 -8.50
CA LYS A 2 -7.26 -0.92 -8.93
C LYS A 2 -6.38 -0.35 -7.84
N LEU A 3 -5.15 -0.87 -7.73
CA LEU A 3 -4.16 -0.38 -6.77
C LEU A 3 -3.95 1.13 -6.92
N ARG A 4 -3.86 1.64 -8.16
CA ARG A 4 -3.75 3.08 -8.43
C ARG A 4 -4.86 3.90 -7.77
N ASP A 5 -6.10 3.39 -7.77
CA ASP A 5 -7.26 4.14 -7.29
C ASP A 5 -7.21 4.24 -5.76
N VAL A 6 -6.72 3.19 -5.10
CA VAL A 6 -6.46 3.16 -3.65
C VAL A 6 -5.36 4.17 -3.31
N LEU A 7 -4.23 4.13 -4.02
CA LEU A 7 -3.09 4.98 -3.70
C LEU A 7 -3.36 6.47 -3.98
N LEU A 8 -4.11 6.79 -5.04
CA LEU A 8 -4.51 8.18 -5.33
C LEU A 8 -5.45 8.74 -4.24
N LYS A 9 -6.26 7.87 -3.63
CA LYS A 9 -7.20 8.22 -2.55
C LYS A 9 -6.66 7.84 -1.17
N SER A 10 -5.34 7.70 -1.02
CA SER A 10 -4.74 7.25 0.24
C SER A 10 -5.05 8.15 1.44
N GLU A 11 -5.37 9.43 1.20
CA GLU A 11 -5.80 10.39 2.22
C GLU A 11 -7.18 10.09 2.82
N GLU A 12 -7.97 9.25 2.15
CA GLU A 12 -9.28 8.80 2.64
C GLU A 12 -9.17 7.53 3.51
N LEU A 13 -7.97 6.96 3.66
CA LEU A 13 -7.74 5.74 4.43
C LEU A 13 -7.57 6.05 5.92
N ASP A 14 -8.10 5.15 6.76
CA ASP A 14 -7.93 5.24 8.21
C ASP A 14 -6.55 4.72 8.64
N GLU A 15 -6.06 5.13 9.82
CA GLU A 15 -4.73 4.74 10.32
C GLU A 15 -4.55 3.23 10.52
N ASN A 16 -5.65 2.48 10.64
CA ASN A 16 -5.64 1.02 10.82
C ASN A 16 -5.95 0.26 9.52
N ASP A 17 -6.02 0.97 8.39
CA ASP A 17 -6.24 0.35 7.09
C ASP A 17 -4.94 -0.24 6.53
N VAL A 18 -5.06 -1.43 5.96
CA VAL A 18 -3.98 -2.11 5.27
C VAL A 18 -4.39 -2.38 3.84
N VAL A 19 -3.51 -2.03 2.91
CA VAL A 19 -3.69 -2.30 1.48
C VAL A 19 -3.11 -3.68 1.17
N PHE A 20 -3.89 -4.49 0.47
CA PHE A 20 -3.48 -5.76 -0.11
C PHE A 20 -3.63 -5.69 -1.62
N ALA A 21 -2.69 -6.30 -2.35
CA ALA A 21 -2.71 -6.32 -3.82
C ALA A 21 -2.28 -7.68 -4.35
N MET A 22 -2.84 -8.08 -5.49
CA MET A 22 -2.41 -9.31 -6.16
C MET A 22 -0.99 -9.15 -6.74
N LYS A 23 -0.19 -10.21 -6.78
CA LYS A 23 1.08 -10.17 -7.52
C LYS A 23 0.90 -10.54 -8.99
N PRO A 24 1.73 -10.01 -9.90
CA PRO A 24 2.74 -8.98 -9.67
C PRO A 24 2.11 -7.61 -9.36
N TRP A 25 2.75 -6.83 -8.47
CA TRP A 25 2.24 -5.52 -8.10
C TRP A 25 2.42 -4.54 -9.26
N SER A 26 1.32 -3.93 -9.66
CA SER A 26 1.27 -2.88 -10.67
C SER A 26 0.11 -1.96 -10.36
N LEU A 27 0.12 -0.74 -10.90
CA LEU A 27 -0.98 0.22 -10.72
C LEU A 27 -2.34 -0.32 -11.20
N GLU A 28 -2.34 -1.24 -12.14
CA GLU A 28 -3.54 -1.84 -12.75
C GLU A 28 -3.94 -3.19 -12.12
N THR A 29 -3.20 -3.64 -11.12
CA THR A 29 -3.52 -4.85 -10.36
C THR A 29 -4.72 -4.61 -9.45
N GLU A 30 -5.54 -5.64 -9.24
CA GLU A 30 -6.56 -5.62 -8.19
C GLU A 30 -5.95 -5.48 -6.79
N ALA A 31 -6.57 -4.61 -6.01
CA ALA A 31 -6.28 -4.32 -4.62
C ALA A 31 -7.54 -4.32 -3.77
N LYS A 32 -7.33 -4.49 -2.47
CA LYS A 32 -8.33 -4.42 -1.40
C LYS A 32 -7.75 -3.64 -0.23
N VAL A 33 -8.62 -2.91 0.44
CA VAL A 33 -8.32 -2.27 1.73
C VAL A 33 -9.06 -3.05 2.80
N VAL A 34 -8.38 -3.36 3.90
CA VAL A 34 -8.98 -4.03 5.05
C VAL A 34 -8.57 -3.26 6.30
N SER A 35 -9.57 -2.87 7.09
CA SER A 35 -9.37 -2.24 8.39
C SER A 35 -9.15 -3.32 9.45
N PHE A 36 -8.12 -3.16 10.26
CA PHE A 36 -7.83 -4.02 11.40
C PHE A 36 -8.12 -3.27 12.70
N ALA A 37 -8.48 -3.97 13.78
CA ALA A 37 -8.54 -3.33 15.08
C ALA A 37 -7.11 -3.13 15.63
N PRO A 38 -6.88 -2.13 16.50
CA PRO A 38 -5.58 -1.94 17.14
C PRO A 38 -5.12 -3.21 17.87
N GLY A 39 -3.95 -3.72 17.50
CA GLY A 39 -3.36 -4.95 18.07
C GLY A 39 -3.75 -6.24 17.37
N ASP A 40 -4.57 -6.19 16.31
CA ASP A 40 -4.83 -7.36 15.47
C ASP A 40 -3.56 -7.78 14.71
N PHE A 41 -3.46 -9.08 14.45
CA PHE A 41 -2.42 -9.61 13.58
C PHE A 41 -2.79 -9.37 12.12
N VAL A 42 -1.96 -8.62 11.41
CA VAL A 42 -2.10 -8.41 9.96
C VAL A 42 -1.51 -9.63 9.23
N PRO A 43 -2.33 -10.44 8.54
CA PRO A 43 -1.82 -11.59 7.80
C PRO A 43 -1.06 -11.14 6.56
N ARG A 44 -0.09 -11.94 6.13
CA ARG A 44 0.62 -11.70 4.87
C ARG A 44 -0.27 -11.91 3.64
N PHE A 45 -1.26 -12.79 3.72
CA PHE A 45 -2.14 -13.13 2.62
C PHE A 45 -3.61 -13.05 3.06
N LEU A 46 -4.46 -12.59 2.15
CA LEU A 46 -5.91 -12.68 2.28
C LEU A 46 -6.46 -13.62 1.20
N GLN A 47 -7.53 -14.35 1.54
CA GLN A 47 -8.37 -15.15 0.64
C GLN A 47 -7.60 -15.98 -0.40
N ASP A 48 -7.45 -17.28 -0.16
CA ASP A 48 -6.85 -18.25 -1.10
C ASP A 48 -5.51 -17.80 -1.71
N ASP A 49 -4.72 -17.04 -0.94
CA ASP A 49 -3.40 -16.51 -1.31
C ASP A 49 -3.37 -15.61 -2.57
N LEU A 50 -4.52 -15.08 -3.00
CA LEU A 50 -4.58 -14.21 -4.18
C LEU A 50 -4.10 -12.79 -3.89
N PHE A 51 -4.35 -12.29 -2.68
CA PHE A 51 -4.00 -10.94 -2.26
C PHE A 51 -2.88 -11.02 -1.23
N GLU A 52 -1.75 -10.39 -1.53
CA GLU A 52 -0.62 -10.28 -0.60
C GLU A 52 -0.62 -8.89 0.04
N TYR A 53 -0.15 -8.81 1.29
CA TYR A 53 0.12 -7.56 1.99
C TYR A 53 0.95 -6.65 1.09
N PHE A 54 0.44 -5.44 0.86
CA PHE A 54 1.12 -4.41 0.09
C PHE A 54 1.79 -3.43 1.05
N LEU A 55 1.00 -2.54 1.69
CA LEU A 55 1.48 -1.54 2.66
C LEU A 55 0.34 -1.11 3.60
N GLU A 56 0.70 -0.66 4.80
CA GLU A 56 -0.20 0.01 5.75
C GLU A 56 -0.49 1.47 5.33
N ALA A 57 -1.70 1.96 5.61
CA ALA A 57 -2.10 3.33 5.27
C ALA A 57 -1.21 4.43 5.89
N PRO A 58 -0.77 4.35 7.17
CA PRO A 58 0.16 5.33 7.74
C PRO A 58 1.47 5.43 6.96
N LEU A 59 2.02 4.29 6.54
CA LEU A 59 3.26 4.27 5.76
C LEU A 59 3.08 4.86 4.36
N ILE A 60 1.94 4.60 3.72
CA ILE A 60 1.59 5.23 2.44
C ILE A 60 1.50 6.76 2.61
N ALA A 61 0.87 7.23 3.70
CA ALA A 61 0.74 8.65 4.00
C ALA A 61 2.10 9.31 4.28
N ASP A 62 2.98 8.64 5.03
CA ASP A 62 4.33 9.13 5.33
C ASP A 62 5.17 9.29 4.06
N ILE A 63 5.20 8.27 3.20
CA ILE A 63 5.94 8.31 1.93
C ILE A 63 5.40 9.43 1.04
N ARG A 64 4.06 9.54 0.94
CA ARG A 64 3.42 10.61 0.15
C ARG A 64 3.79 11.99 0.68
N SER A 65 3.70 12.23 1.99
CA SER A 65 4.02 13.52 2.61
C SER A 65 5.45 13.93 2.32
N GLN A 66 6.42 13.01 2.49
CA GLN A 66 7.84 13.30 2.26
C GLN A 66 8.09 13.77 0.83
N ILE A 67 7.51 13.08 -0.15
CA ILE A 67 7.70 13.42 -1.57
C ILE A 67 7.01 14.74 -1.92
N THR A 68 5.79 14.97 -1.41
CA THR A 68 5.07 16.21 -1.68
C THR A 68 5.75 17.42 -1.04
N ASP A 69 6.32 17.27 0.15
CA ASP A 69 7.04 18.34 0.86
C ASP A 69 8.33 18.74 0.13
N GLU A 70 8.95 17.80 -0.60
CA GLU A 70 10.10 18.04 -1.48
C GLU A 70 9.70 18.60 -2.86
N GLY A 71 8.40 18.80 -3.11
CA GLY A 71 7.87 19.30 -4.38
C GLY A 71 7.78 18.25 -5.49
N GLY A 72 7.78 16.97 -5.14
CA GLY A 72 7.65 15.85 -6.06
C GLY A 72 6.26 15.73 -6.71
N ASP A 73 6.21 15.03 -7.84
CA ASP A 73 4.98 14.79 -8.61
C ASP A 73 4.14 13.66 -7.96
N PRO A 74 2.80 13.79 -7.88
CA PRO A 74 1.92 12.67 -7.55
C PRO A 74 2.22 11.35 -8.28
N GLU A 75 2.67 11.37 -9.55
CA GLU A 75 3.09 10.14 -10.25
C GLU A 75 4.36 9.52 -9.67
N GLU A 76 5.27 10.32 -9.14
CA GLU A 76 6.51 9.88 -8.49
C GLU A 76 6.20 9.14 -7.18
N VAL A 77 5.22 9.63 -6.42
CA VAL A 77 4.70 8.96 -5.22
C VAL A 77 4.27 7.52 -5.53
N LEU A 78 3.49 7.33 -6.58
CA LEU A 78 3.01 6.00 -6.97
C LEU A 78 4.16 5.05 -7.35
N ARG A 79 5.20 5.55 -8.02
CA ARG A 79 6.38 4.75 -8.37
C ARG A 79 7.19 4.38 -7.14
N ILE A 80 7.39 5.32 -6.22
CA ILE A 80 8.13 5.07 -4.98
C ILE A 80 7.38 4.08 -4.10
N LEU A 81 6.05 4.17 -3.98
CA LEU A 81 5.25 3.21 -3.22
C LEU A 81 5.35 1.79 -3.79
N LEU A 82 5.27 1.63 -5.12
CA LEU A 82 5.48 0.32 -5.76
C LEU A 82 6.88 -0.23 -5.48
N TYR A 83 7.91 0.62 -5.67
CA TYR A 83 9.30 0.23 -5.41
C TYR A 83 9.49 -0.14 -3.94
N TYR A 84 8.95 0.65 -3.02
CA TYR A 84 9.04 0.41 -1.59
C TYR A 84 8.39 -0.93 -1.26
N ALA A 85 7.15 -1.19 -1.70
CA ALA A 85 6.50 -2.47 -1.44
C ALA A 85 7.32 -3.66 -1.98
N GLU A 86 7.82 -3.58 -3.22
CA GLU A 86 8.64 -4.63 -3.84
C GLU A 86 9.93 -4.94 -3.06
N ASN A 87 10.53 -3.93 -2.44
CA ASN A 87 11.81 -4.05 -1.72
C ASN A 87 11.63 -4.26 -0.20
N ASP A 88 10.54 -3.78 0.40
CA ASP A 88 10.19 -4.01 1.80
C ASP A 88 9.73 -5.46 2.02
N ALA A 89 9.09 -6.06 1.02
CA ALA A 89 8.88 -7.51 0.95
C ALA A 89 10.19 -8.33 0.99
N PHE A 90 11.35 -7.68 0.84
CA PHE A 90 12.68 -8.29 0.91
C PHE A 90 13.33 -8.21 2.30
N LEU A 91 12.84 -7.35 3.21
CA LEU A 91 13.46 -7.11 4.53
C LEU A 91 12.99 -8.05 5.65
N GLN A 92 12.06 -8.97 5.40
CA GLN A 92 11.63 -9.98 6.37
C GLN A 92 12.13 -11.40 6.02
N ARG A 93 13.46 -11.55 5.86
CA ARG A 93 14.13 -12.86 5.80
C ARG A 93 14.77 -13.23 7.13
#